data_AF-A0A8J5UAT4-F1
#
_entry.id   AF-A0A8J5UAT4-F1
#
_cell.length_a   1.000
_cell.length_b   1.000
_cell.length_c   1.000
_cell.angle_alpha   90.00
_cell.angle_beta   90.00
_cell.angle_gamma   90.00
#
_symmetry.space_group_name_H-M   'P 1'
#
loop_
_entity.id
_entity.type
_entity.pdbx_description
1 polymer ?
#
loop_
_entity_poly.entity_id
_entity_poly.type
_entity_poly.pdbx_seq_one_letter_code
_entity_poly.pdbx_strand_id
1 'polypeptide(L)'
;MATTRRQSNAEREKWRTKCCEALCSHINSRLSLSLEPSQVRLLPVREDPYRWSIVPGKEYLFEKNLSDQSTKIYKDLYQGINKDFKATKPPPSLLDKLPQRDNASTPHQTTIRVTSQINELQVQKDYALQRIKLLESQLQEELKRRTMDLFDSSMKTCSGIELVLVDDEKRLTPDRPGSGFDIAS
;
A
#
# COMPACT_ATOMS: atom_id res chain seq x y z
N MET A 1 16.16 43.59 16.61
CA MET A 1 15.83 42.27 16.02
C MET A 1 15.91 41.08 16.99
N ALA A 2 16.46 41.21 18.21
CA ALA A 2 16.55 40.08 19.15
C ALA A 2 15.23 39.70 19.86
N THR A 3 14.26 40.62 19.93
CA THR A 3 12.99 40.46 20.66
C THR A 3 12.01 39.52 19.96
N THR A 4 11.89 39.59 18.63
CA THR A 4 10.98 38.74 17.84
C THR A 4 11.39 37.26 17.86
N ARG A 5 12.69 36.96 17.81
CA ARG A 5 13.20 35.57 17.93
C ARG A 5 12.91 34.96 19.29
N ARG A 6 13.02 35.75 20.37
CA ARG A 6 12.67 35.31 21.73
C ARG A 6 11.18 35.03 21.86
N GLN A 7 10.33 35.87 21.28
CA GLN A 7 8.88 35.66 21.25
C GLN A 7 8.48 34.39 20.48
N SER A 8 9.09 34.13 19.32
CA SER A 8 8.80 32.92 18.54
C SER A 8 9.19 31.62 19.27
N ASN A 9 10.34 31.63 19.96
CA ASN A 9 10.76 30.49 20.78
C ASN A 9 9.80 30.27 21.97
N ALA A 10 9.39 31.34 22.65
CA ALA A 10 8.42 31.27 23.75
C ALA A 10 7.05 30.76 23.28
N GLU A 11 6.59 31.20 22.11
CA GLU A 11 5.36 30.67 21.51
C GLU A 11 5.49 29.18 21.19
N ARG A 12 6.62 28.76 20.61
CA ARG A 12 6.87 27.33 20.33
C ARG A 12 6.83 26.48 21.59
N GLU A 13 7.47 26.95 22.66
CA GLU A 13 7.49 26.26 23.95
C GLU A 13 6.09 26.18 24.58
N LYS A 14 5.31 27.27 24.52
CA LYS A 14 3.92 27.27 24.98
C LYS A 14 3.06 26.24 24.23
N TRP A 15 3.18 26.18 22.91
CA TRP A 15 2.44 25.20 22.10
C TRP A 15 2.90 23.77 22.37
N ARG A 16 4.21 23.56 22.58
CA ARG A 16 4.76 22.26 22.96
C ARG A 16 4.13 21.78 24.26
N THR A 17 4.18 22.58 25.34
CA THR A 17 3.62 22.21 26.64
C THR A 17 2.14 21.88 26.53
N LYS A 18 1.36 22.76 25.89
CA LYS A 18 -0.08 22.57 25.69
C LYS A 18 -0.39 21.29 24.90
N CYS A 19 0.40 21.00 23.86
CA CYS A 19 0.24 19.79 23.06
C CYS A 19 0.60 18.54 23.86
N CYS A 20 1.70 18.55 24.62
CA CYS A 20 2.11 17.43 25.47
C CYS A 20 1.04 17.10 26.51
N GLU A 21 0.51 18.11 27.21
CA GLU A 21 -0.56 17.95 28.18
C GLU A 21 -1.83 17.36 27.56
N ALA A 22 -2.23 17.85 26.38
CA ALA A 22 -3.40 17.35 25.68
C ALA A 22 -3.23 15.88 25.23
N LEU A 23 -2.05 15.53 24.71
CA LEU A 23 -1.73 14.15 24.33
C LEU A 23 -1.69 13.23 25.55
N CYS A 24 -1.10 13.70 26.65
CA CYS A 24 -1.04 12.97 27.93
C CYS A 24 -2.45 12.69 28.48
N SER A 25 -3.27 13.73 28.59
CA SER A 25 -4.66 13.63 29.03
C SER A 25 -5.45 12.66 28.16
N HIS A 26 -5.25 12.71 26.84
CA HIS A 26 -5.88 11.79 25.90
C HIS A 26 -5.49 10.33 26.12
N ILE A 27 -4.20 10.05 26.33
CA ILE A 27 -3.71 8.70 26.62
C ILE A 27 -4.27 8.20 27.96
N ASN A 28 -4.17 9.00 29.01
CA ASN A 28 -4.64 8.65 30.35
C ASN A 28 -6.15 8.38 30.36
N SER A 29 -6.94 9.23 29.71
CA SER A 29 -8.39 9.06 29.61
C SER A 29 -8.79 7.83 28.80
N ARG A 30 -8.11 7.57 27.67
CA ARG A 30 -8.52 6.48 26.76
C ARG A 30 -8.02 5.11 27.19
N LEU A 31 -6.84 5.03 27.82
CA LEU A 31 -6.20 3.77 28.19
C LEU A 31 -6.22 3.51 29.70
N SER A 32 -6.77 4.43 30.50
CA SER A 32 -6.77 4.39 31.96
C SER A 32 -5.35 4.27 32.53
N LEU A 33 -4.41 5.03 31.95
CA LEU A 33 -3.01 5.10 32.37
C LEU A 33 -2.78 6.36 33.23
N SER A 34 -1.68 6.37 33.97
CA SER A 34 -1.20 7.53 34.73
C SER A 34 0.19 7.91 34.23
N LEU A 35 0.25 8.45 33.01
CA LEU A 35 1.48 8.98 32.43
C LEU A 35 1.67 10.46 32.77
N GLU A 36 2.93 10.88 32.84
CA GLU A 36 3.33 12.28 32.90
C GLU A 36 3.53 12.86 31.49
N PRO A 37 3.32 14.18 31.28
CA PRO A 37 3.54 14.82 29.97
C PRO A 37 4.97 14.64 29.42
N SER A 38 5.96 14.43 30.28
CA SER A 38 7.36 14.15 29.92
C SER A 38 7.58 12.74 29.36
N GLN A 39 6.68 11.80 29.67
CA GLN A 39 6.72 10.41 29.21
C GLN A 39 6.02 10.23 27.86
N VAL A 40 5.29 11.24 27.40
CA VAL A 40 4.61 11.18 26.10
C VAL A 40 5.62 11.30 24.96
N ARG A 41 5.64 10.27 24.13
CA ARG A 41 6.39 10.13 22.89
C ARG A 41 5.43 10.05 21.69
N LEU A 42 5.77 10.76 20.61
CA LEU A 42 5.09 10.57 19.32
C LEU A 42 5.52 9.24 18.68
N LEU A 43 6.76 8.82 18.92
CA LEU A 43 7.30 7.54 18.46
C LEU A 43 7.51 6.62 19.68
N PRO A 44 6.45 5.94 20.16
CA PRO A 44 6.56 5.01 21.28
C PRO A 44 7.38 3.76 20.88
N VAL A 45 8.24 3.33 21.80
CA VAL A 45 9.07 2.14 21.69
C VAL A 45 8.25 0.90 22.09
N ARG A 46 8.83 -0.30 21.96
CA ARG A 46 8.13 -1.56 22.26
C ARG A 46 7.65 -1.62 23.71
N GLU A 47 8.42 -1.05 24.63
CA GLU A 47 8.20 -1.05 26.07
C GLU A 47 7.14 -0.04 26.52
N ASP A 48 6.79 0.94 25.67
CA ASP A 48 5.82 1.96 26.04
C ASP A 48 4.40 1.36 26.13
N PRO A 49 3.58 1.79 27.12
CA PRO A 49 2.28 1.18 27.41
C PRO A 49 1.16 1.60 26.43
N TYR A 50 1.49 2.34 25.37
CA TYR A 50 0.53 2.82 24.38
C TYR A 50 1.13 2.85 22.98
N ARG A 51 0.26 2.87 21.97
CA ARG A 51 0.57 3.07 20.55
C ARG A 51 -0.34 4.13 19.95
N TRP A 52 0.03 4.65 18.80
CA TRP A 52 -0.81 5.55 18.01
C TRP A 52 -1.47 4.76 16.87
N SER A 53 -2.79 4.88 16.77
CA SER A 53 -3.55 4.51 15.59
C SER A 53 -3.82 5.79 14.81
N ILE A 54 -3.25 5.89 13.62
CA ILE A 54 -3.24 7.10 12.79
C ILE A 54 -4.07 6.83 11.54
N VAL A 55 -4.85 7.81 11.10
CA VAL A 55 -5.61 7.77 9.85
C VAL A 55 -4.63 7.90 8.67
N PRO A 56 -4.81 7.13 7.57
CA PRO A 56 -3.96 7.25 6.39
C PRO A 56 -3.84 8.69 5.89
N GLY A 57 -2.62 9.11 5.52
CA GLY A 57 -2.32 10.47 5.06
C GLY A 57 -1.99 11.48 6.17
N LYS A 58 -2.08 11.09 7.44
CA LYS A 58 -1.69 11.92 8.61
C LYS A 58 -0.44 11.42 9.34
N GLU A 59 0.24 10.44 8.76
CA GLU A 59 1.44 9.80 9.31
C GLU A 59 2.61 10.79 9.48
N TYR A 60 2.66 11.82 8.64
CA TYR A 60 3.68 12.89 8.71
C TYR A 60 3.73 13.60 10.08
N LEU A 61 2.63 13.60 10.83
CA LEU A 61 2.57 14.17 12.18
C LEU A 61 3.43 13.40 13.19
N PHE A 62 3.74 12.13 12.89
CA PHE A 62 4.44 11.20 13.77
C PHE A 62 5.85 10.84 13.27
N GLU A 63 6.37 11.47 12.22
CA GLU A 63 7.72 11.20 11.70
C GLU A 63 8.86 11.56 12.67
N LYS A 64 8.64 12.56 13.54
CA LYS A 64 9.64 13.07 14.47
C LYS A 64 9.10 13.14 15.89
N ASN A 65 10.01 13.07 16.86
CA ASN A 65 9.69 13.27 18.27
C ASN A 65 9.31 14.72 18.57
N LEU A 66 8.61 14.93 19.68
CA LEU A 66 8.12 16.25 20.08
C LEU A 66 9.25 17.30 20.07
N SER A 67 10.47 16.99 20.54
CA SER A 67 11.63 17.92 20.55
C SER A 67 11.89 18.64 19.22
N ASP A 68 11.67 17.94 18.12
CA ASP A 68 12.12 18.35 16.79
C ASP A 68 10.98 18.87 15.91
N GLN A 69 9.80 19.06 16.50
CA GLN A 69 8.61 19.51 15.79
C GLN A 69 8.51 21.04 15.72
N SER A 70 7.91 21.51 14.63
CA SER A 70 7.59 22.93 14.44
C SER A 70 6.30 23.33 15.17
N THR A 71 6.13 24.62 15.41
CA THR A 71 4.90 25.18 16.02
C THR A 71 3.63 24.82 15.24
N LYS A 72 3.73 24.69 13.91
CA LYS A 72 2.61 24.27 13.06
C LYS A 72 2.18 22.84 13.37
N ILE A 73 3.14 21.92 13.49
CA ILE A 73 2.85 20.52 13.80
C ILE A 73 2.23 20.37 15.20
N TYR A 74 2.67 21.14 16.20
CA TYR A 74 1.99 21.11 17.52
C TYR A 74 0.53 21.55 17.45
N LYS A 75 0.20 22.55 16.62
CA LYS A 75 -1.19 22.99 16.41
C LYS A 75 -2.01 21.90 15.71
N ASP A 76 -1.44 21.28 14.68
CA ASP A 76 -2.09 20.20 13.93
C ASP A 76 -2.30 18.96 14.82
N LEU A 77 -1.30 18.58 15.62
CA LEU A 77 -1.41 17.51 16.62
C LEU A 77 -2.53 17.81 17.61
N TYR A 78 -2.55 19.00 18.20
CA TYR A 78 -3.59 19.40 19.16
C TYR A 78 -5.01 19.32 18.57
N GLN A 79 -5.18 19.73 17.32
CA GLN A 79 -6.49 19.68 16.63
C GLN A 79 -6.87 18.27 16.15
N GLY A 80 -5.87 17.44 15.83
CA GLY A 80 -6.02 16.09 15.31
C GLY A 80 -6.32 15.02 16.35
N ILE A 81 -6.15 15.32 17.65
CA ILE A 81 -6.52 14.39 18.73
C ILE A 81 -8.00 13.97 18.56
N ASN A 82 -8.24 12.65 18.58
CA ASN A 82 -9.56 12.03 18.36
C ASN A 82 -10.14 12.10 16.94
N LYS A 83 -9.49 12.80 16.00
CA LYS A 83 -9.93 12.90 14.61
C LYS A 83 -8.98 12.14 13.68
N ASP A 84 -7.73 12.59 13.67
CA ASP A 84 -6.68 12.12 12.77
C ASP A 84 -5.91 10.95 13.40
N PHE A 85 -5.88 10.87 14.73
CA PHE A 85 -5.19 9.80 15.44
C PHE A 85 -5.77 9.56 16.84
N LYS A 86 -5.44 8.39 17.39
CA LYS A 86 -5.84 7.97 18.73
C LYS A 86 -4.81 7.10 19.42
N ALA A 87 -4.71 7.23 20.74
CA ALA A 87 -3.96 6.30 21.56
C ALA A 87 -4.68 4.94 21.63
N THR A 88 -3.95 3.85 21.46
CA THR A 88 -4.44 2.47 21.56
C THR A 88 -3.50 1.65 22.44
N LYS A 89 -3.99 0.54 22.99
CA LYS A 89 -3.10 -0.40 23.68
C LYS A 89 -2.10 -0.98 22.68
N PRO A 90 -0.85 -1.25 23.09
CA PRO A 90 0.08 -2.00 22.27
C PRO A 90 -0.55 -3.36 21.93
N PRO A 91 -0.27 -3.90 20.74
CA PRO A 91 -0.68 -5.26 20.42
C PRO A 91 -0.13 -6.19 21.51
N PRO A 92 -0.90 -7.19 21.97
CA PRO A 92 -0.44 -8.12 22.98
C PRO A 92 0.90 -8.69 22.53
N SER A 93 1.94 -8.51 23.34
CA SER A 93 3.18 -9.20 23.07
C SER A 93 2.86 -10.70 23.09
N LEU A 94 3.41 -11.47 22.15
CA LEU A 94 3.19 -12.93 22.13
C LEU A 94 3.76 -13.61 23.39
N LEU A 95 4.55 -12.90 24.20
CA LEU A 95 5.02 -13.34 25.52
C LEU A 95 3.97 -13.17 26.63
N ASP A 96 3.09 -12.18 26.58
CA ASP A 96 2.03 -11.98 27.60
C ASP A 96 0.86 -12.97 27.46
N LYS A 97 0.81 -13.70 26.34
CA LYS A 97 -0.08 -14.86 26.14
C LYS A 97 0.53 -16.16 26.65
N LEU A 98 1.48 -16.14 27.58
CA LEU A 98 1.71 -17.32 28.39
C LEU A 98 0.55 -17.41 29.38
N PRO A 99 -0.32 -18.43 29.35
CA PRO A 99 -1.29 -18.61 30.42
C PRO A 99 -0.49 -18.74 31.73
N GLN A 100 -0.77 -17.86 32.70
CA GLN A 100 -0.40 -18.11 34.09
C GLN A 100 -0.96 -19.49 34.44
N ARG A 101 -0.07 -20.48 34.49
CA ARG A 101 -0.44 -21.86 34.81
C ARG A 101 0.19 -22.21 36.15
N ASP A 102 -0.61 -22.05 37.18
CA ASP A 102 -0.40 -22.61 38.50
C ASP A 102 -0.45 -24.14 38.47
N ASN A 103 0.46 -24.83 37.78
CA ASN A 103 0.71 -26.27 37.95
C ASN A 103 1.76 -26.81 36.97
N ALA A 104 2.81 -27.39 37.55
CA ALA A 104 3.83 -28.28 36.98
C ALA A 104 3.52 -28.84 35.58
N SER A 105 4.02 -28.19 34.53
CA SER A 105 4.25 -28.81 33.24
C SER A 105 5.71 -28.57 32.89
N THR A 106 6.49 -29.65 32.86
CA THR A 106 7.93 -29.70 32.70
C THR A 106 8.37 -28.92 31.45
N PRO A 107 9.50 -28.20 31.46
CA PRO A 107 10.02 -27.42 30.31
C PRO A 107 10.02 -28.16 28.96
N HIS A 108 10.13 -29.49 28.99
CA HIS A 108 10.14 -30.35 27.81
C HIS A 108 8.82 -30.28 26.99
N GLN A 109 7.66 -30.17 27.63
CA GLN A 109 6.37 -30.19 26.92
C GLN A 109 6.13 -28.90 26.12
N THR A 110 6.54 -27.75 26.68
CA THR A 110 6.46 -26.45 26.00
C THR A 110 7.40 -26.42 24.79
N THR A 111 8.63 -26.93 24.94
CA THR A 111 9.58 -27.04 23.83
C THR A 111 9.04 -27.93 22.71
N ILE A 112 8.46 -29.09 23.03
CA ILE A 112 7.85 -29.99 22.02
C ILE A 112 6.70 -29.29 21.28
N ARG A 113 5.84 -28.56 21.99
CA ARG A 113 4.71 -27.86 21.34
C ARG A 113 5.19 -26.76 20.39
N VAL A 114 6.17 -25.96 20.82
CA VAL A 114 6.72 -24.87 20.01
C VAL A 114 7.45 -25.43 18.78
N THR A 115 8.24 -26.50 18.92
CA THR A 115 8.90 -27.14 17.77
C THR A 115 7.90 -27.74 16.78
N SER A 116 6.82 -28.37 17.26
CA SER A 116 5.73 -28.84 16.38
C SER A 116 5.09 -27.70 15.57
N GLN A 117 4.81 -26.56 16.21
CA GLN A 117 4.24 -25.39 15.53
C GLN A 117 5.22 -24.80 14.50
N ILE A 118 6.52 -24.74 14.82
CA ILE A 118 7.55 -24.27 13.88
C ILE A 118 7.57 -25.16 12.64
N ASN A 119 7.59 -26.48 12.83
CA ASN A 119 7.61 -27.44 11.72
C ASN A 119 6.35 -27.33 10.84
N GLU A 120 5.17 -27.22 11.46
CA GLU A 120 3.91 -27.08 10.72
C GLU A 120 3.89 -25.79 9.88
N LEU A 121 4.31 -24.65 10.46
CA LEU A 121 4.39 -23.38 9.75
C LEU A 121 5.40 -23.43 8.59
N GLN A 122 6.52 -24.13 8.77
CA GLN A 122 7.50 -24.34 7.70
C GLN A 122 6.87 -25.13 6.54
N VAL A 123 6.16 -26.22 6.84
CA VAL A 123 5.45 -27.02 5.82
C VAL A 123 4.41 -26.18 5.07
N GLN A 124 3.62 -25.38 5.77
CA GLN A 124 2.63 -24.51 5.13
C GLN A 124 3.27 -23.47 4.22
N LYS A 125 4.38 -22.86 4.66
CA LYS A 125 5.16 -21.92 3.86
C LYS A 125 5.67 -22.57 2.57
N ASP A 126 6.26 -23.76 2.68
CA ASP A 126 6.81 -24.47 1.53
C ASP A 126 5.72 -24.86 0.53
N TYR A 127 4.57 -25.33 1.03
CA TYR A 127 3.40 -25.64 0.20
C TYR A 127 2.88 -24.39 -0.55
N ALA A 128 2.74 -23.28 0.16
CA ALA A 128 2.30 -22.02 -0.45
C ALA A 128 3.28 -21.56 -1.55
N LEU A 129 4.59 -21.64 -1.29
CA LEU A 129 5.62 -21.30 -2.28
C LEU A 129 5.56 -22.19 -3.53
N GLN A 130 5.38 -23.50 -3.34
CA GLN A 130 5.21 -24.42 -4.47
C GLN A 130 3.96 -24.09 -5.30
N ARG A 131 2.85 -23.75 -4.62
CA ARG A 131 1.61 -23.37 -5.29
C ARG A 131 1.76 -22.09 -6.11
N ILE A 132 2.43 -21.08 -5.56
CA ILE A 132 2.74 -19.83 -6.27
C ILE A 132 3.56 -20.12 -7.52
N LYS A 133 4.67 -20.87 -7.37
CA LYS A 133 5.55 -21.21 -8.49
C LYS A 133 4.82 -21.96 -9.62
N LEU A 134 3.93 -22.89 -9.27
CA LEU A 134 3.12 -23.61 -10.25
C LEU A 134 2.18 -22.68 -11.00
N LEU A 135 1.46 -21.81 -10.27
CA LEU A 135 0.52 -20.87 -10.87
C LEU A 135 1.22 -19.85 -11.77
N GLU A 136 2.41 -19.39 -11.38
CA GLU A 136 3.24 -18.51 -12.22
C GLU A 136 3.64 -19.20 -13.53
N SER A 137 4.08 -20.45 -13.49
CA SER A 137 4.42 -21.22 -14.70
C SER A 137 3.20 -21.39 -15.61
N GLN A 138 2.04 -21.72 -15.03
CA GLN A 138 0.80 -21.88 -15.79
C GLN A 138 0.38 -20.57 -16.45
N LEU A 139 0.43 -19.46 -15.71
CA LEU A 139 0.12 -18.14 -16.25
C LEU A 139 1.07 -17.75 -17.38
N GLN A 140 2.37 -18.03 -17.21
CA GLN A 140 3.38 -17.71 -18.22
C GLN A 140 3.15 -18.51 -19.52
N GLU A 141 2.78 -19.78 -19.42
CA GLU A 141 2.42 -20.60 -20.60
C GLU A 141 1.16 -20.09 -21.28
N GLU A 142 0.16 -19.69 -20.50
CA GLU A 142 -1.10 -19.13 -21.00
C GLU A 142 -0.88 -17.83 -21.77
N LEU A 143 -0.11 -16.91 -21.21
CA LEU A 143 0.31 -15.67 -21.86
C LEU A 143 1.09 -15.95 -23.14
N LYS A 144 1.98 -16.95 -23.14
CA LYS A 144 2.73 -17.35 -24.33
C LYS A 144 1.79 -17.86 -25.43
N ARG A 145 0.81 -18.69 -25.08
CA ARG A 145 -0.20 -19.19 -26.03
C ARG A 145 -1.04 -18.06 -26.61
N ARG A 146 -1.61 -17.19 -25.78
CA ARG A 146 -2.41 -16.05 -26.26
C ARG A 146 -1.61 -15.12 -27.16
N THR A 147 -0.33 -14.90 -26.85
CA THR A 147 0.55 -14.09 -27.70
C THR A 147 0.78 -14.75 -29.06
N MET A 148 0.98 -16.07 -29.09
CA MET A 148 1.09 -16.81 -30.35
C MET A 148 -0.21 -16.79 -31.16
N ASP A 149 -1.37 -16.97 -30.52
CA ASP A 149 -2.68 -16.93 -31.19
C ASP A 149 -3.00 -15.54 -31.78
N LEU A 150 -2.61 -14.47 -31.09
CA LEU A 150 -2.70 -13.09 -31.60
C LEU A 150 -1.80 -12.88 -32.81
N PHE A 151 -0.59 -13.41 -32.78
CA PHE A 151 0.34 -13.33 -33.91
C PHE A 151 -0.19 -14.10 -35.13
N ASP A 152 -0.70 -15.32 -34.94
CA ASP A 152 -1.28 -16.14 -36.01
C ASP A 152 -2.58 -15.55 -36.57
N SER A 153 -3.44 -14.96 -35.72
CA SER A 153 -4.63 -14.24 -36.17
C SER A 153 -4.25 -13.00 -36.98
N SER A 154 -3.23 -12.25 -36.56
CA SER A 154 -2.72 -11.10 -37.31
C SER A 154 -2.20 -11.51 -38.69
N MET A 155 -1.43 -12.61 -38.79
CA MET A 155 -0.95 -13.12 -40.08
C MET A 155 -2.11 -13.51 -41.01
N LYS A 156 -3.16 -14.15 -40.48
CA LYS A 156 -4.35 -14.52 -41.26
C LYS A 156 -5.14 -13.29 -41.74
N THR A 157 -5.26 -12.24 -40.93
CA THR A 157 -5.91 -11.00 -41.37
C THR A 157 -5.12 -10.25 -42.44
N CYS A 158 -3.79 -10.34 -42.46
CA CYS A 158 -2.95 -9.73 -43.50
C CYS A 158 -3.01 -10.50 -44.84
N SER A 159 -3.33 -11.79 -44.82
CA SER A 159 -3.47 -12.60 -46.04
C SER A 159 -4.87 -12.54 -46.69
N GLY A 160 -5.84 -11.87 -46.06
CA GLY A 160 -7.24 -11.83 -46.49
C GLY A 160 -7.68 -10.60 -47.30
N ILE A 161 -6.76 -9.71 -47.69
CA ILE A 161 -7.07 -8.63 -48.64
C ILE A 161 -6.84 -9.16 -50.06
N GLU A 162 -7.82 -9.91 -50.57
CA GLU A 162 -7.88 -10.29 -51.97
C GLU A 162 -8.35 -9.06 -52.78
N LEU A 163 -7.46 -8.51 -53.61
CA LEU A 163 -7.79 -7.48 -54.60
C LEU A 163 -8.79 -8.09 -55.59
N VAL A 164 -10.08 -7.84 -55.38
CA VAL A 164 -11.11 -8.18 -56.36
C VAL A 164 -10.94 -7.26 -57.56
N LEU A 165 -10.33 -7.81 -58.63
CA LEU A 165 -10.45 -7.31 -59.99
C LEU A 165 -11.95 -7.32 -60.34
N VAL A 166 -12.52 -6.13 -60.53
CA VAL A 166 -13.87 -5.98 -61.06
C VAL A 166 -13.77 -6.11 -62.58
N ASP A 167 -14.03 -7.32 -63.10
CA ASP A 167 -14.35 -7.54 -64.51
C ASP A 167 -15.84 -7.19 -64.72
N ASP A 168 -16.09 -5.98 -65.22
CA ASP A 168 -17.43 -5.50 -65.59
C ASP A 168 -17.73 -5.88 -67.06
N GLU A 169 -18.33 -7.04 -67.26
CA GLU A 169 -18.89 -7.46 -68.55
C GLU A 169 -20.33 -6.94 -68.70
N LYS A 170 -20.54 -5.89 -69.50
CA LYS A 170 -21.84 -5.64 -70.16
C LYS A 170 -21.72 -5.39 -71.67
N ARG A 171 -22.39 -6.31 -72.35
CA ARG A 171 -22.71 -6.50 -73.77
C ARG A 171 -23.21 -5.29 -74.61
N LEU A 172 -23.02 -5.49 -75.93
CA LEU A 172 -23.80 -5.06 -77.11
C LEU A 172 -23.58 -3.60 -77.59
N THR A 173 -23.25 -3.25 -78.84
CA THR A 173 -23.53 -3.78 -80.21
C THR A 173 -22.46 -3.32 -81.24
N PRO A 174 -22.44 -3.83 -82.49
CA PRO A 174 -21.42 -3.52 -83.50
C PRO A 174 -21.84 -2.39 -84.47
N ASP A 175 -20.91 -1.53 -84.88
CA ASP A 175 -20.60 -1.26 -86.31
C ASP A 175 -19.42 -0.28 -86.45
N ARG A 176 -18.56 -0.53 -87.43
CA ARG A 176 -17.55 0.42 -87.98
C ARG A 176 -18.24 1.21 -89.13
N PRO A 177 -17.64 2.21 -89.83
CA PRO A 177 -16.33 2.88 -89.68
C PRO A 177 -16.31 4.42 -89.95
N GLY A 178 -15.14 5.04 -89.77
CA GLY A 178 -14.76 6.38 -90.32
C GLY A 178 -14.97 7.54 -89.33
N SER A 179 -14.24 8.65 -89.32
CA SER A 179 -13.14 9.23 -90.11
C SER A 179 -12.82 10.61 -89.47
N GLY A 180 -11.60 11.15 -89.61
CA GLY A 180 -11.26 12.55 -89.31
C GLY A 180 -10.58 12.74 -87.95
N PHE A 181 -9.28 13.11 -87.81
CA PHE A 181 -8.56 14.33 -88.20
C PHE A 181 -9.02 15.64 -87.51
N ASP A 182 -8.01 16.43 -87.09
CA ASP A 182 -7.97 17.81 -86.55
C ASP A 182 -8.16 17.98 -85.01
N ILE A 183 -7.19 18.44 -84.21
CA ILE A 183 -6.42 19.72 -84.09
C ILE A 183 -7.26 20.90 -83.53
N ALA A 184 -6.63 21.65 -82.62
CA ALA A 184 -6.99 22.96 -82.01
C ALA A 184 -7.83 22.87 -80.72
N SER A 185 -7.56 23.60 -79.64
CA SER A 185 -6.66 24.74 -79.34
C SER A 185 -6.33 24.75 -77.85
#